data_AF-A0A7W8R0W1-F1
#
_entry.id   AF-A0A7W8R0W1-F1
#
_cell.length_a   1.000
_cell.length_b   1.000
_cell.length_c   1.000
_cell.angle_alpha   90.00
_cell.angle_beta   90.00
_cell.angle_gamma   90.00
#
_symmetry.space_group_name_H-M   'P 1'
#
loop_
_entity.id
_entity.type
_entity.pdbx_description
1 polymer ?
#
loop_
_entity_poly.entity_id
_entity_poly.type
_entity_poly.pdbx_seq_one_letter_code
_entity_poly.pdbx_strand_id
1 'polypeptide(L)'
;MRKFIYLLIVVAVLSSLPVLYFAIRYAVKQSAATYNFKRKLLGVVKGYKTLDLKYNSYYIAGDAGSSVYLASGTAIGHLLKVGPLLKDTVSIRLELNRQEVKLKGSYKAYVDSSSFYLYNGLERSILKGSIGVWKTAVYDIKAPYFAQLQPLGTQTMVFRFIDTDTRANSLRKVTGSGESMSNTGIFEKQVDGLFCTDGMLRYNRQLHMLTYVYHYRNEILLIDTNLNLVKKIKTIDPVDSARFKVDQLRAEKSFTFASPTLMVNANCSNQGKYLFIQSKLMGKGEDLTLYRKSAAIDVYDLEKQVYCYSFYLPKYKDVPISSFKVLGNSLYAVAGQYLTRYALELPE
;
A
#
# COMPACT_ATOMS: atom_id res chain seq x y z
N MET A 1 5.69 -3.79 -69.66
CA MET A 1 6.19 -2.75 -68.73
C MET A 1 5.19 -2.32 -67.66
N ARG A 2 4.01 -1.76 -68.01
CA ARG A 2 3.02 -1.29 -67.00
C ARG A 2 2.63 -2.35 -65.95
N LYS A 3 2.32 -3.59 -66.35
CA LYS A 3 1.98 -4.69 -65.42
C LYS A 3 3.11 -5.04 -64.44
N PHE A 4 4.36 -4.96 -64.87
CA PHE A 4 5.53 -5.22 -64.04
C PHE A 4 5.74 -4.10 -63.01
N ILE A 5 5.50 -2.84 -63.41
CA ILE A 5 5.53 -1.69 -62.51
C ILE A 5 4.42 -1.80 -61.45
N TYR A 6 3.19 -2.20 -61.83
CA TYR A 6 2.11 -2.44 -60.88
C TYR A 6 2.45 -3.55 -59.87
N LEU A 7 3.06 -4.66 -60.33
CA LEU A 7 3.48 -5.74 -59.46
C LEU A 7 4.54 -5.27 -58.44
N LEU A 8 5.52 -4.49 -58.88
CA LEU A 8 6.55 -3.90 -58.01
C LEU A 8 5.95 -2.97 -56.95
N ILE A 9 4.97 -2.13 -57.32
CA ILE A 9 4.28 -1.24 -56.39
C ILE A 9 3.50 -2.06 -55.35
N VAL A 10 2.78 -3.11 -55.78
CA VAL A 10 2.02 -3.97 -54.87
C VAL A 10 2.93 -4.68 -53.87
N VAL A 11 4.06 -5.23 -54.33
CA VAL A 11 5.05 -5.88 -53.46
C VAL A 11 5.65 -4.89 -52.48
N ALA A 12 6.00 -3.68 -52.92
CA ALA A 12 6.54 -2.63 -52.05
C ALA A 12 5.53 -2.24 -50.95
N VAL A 13 4.26 -2.01 -51.31
CA VAL A 13 3.20 -1.67 -50.35
C VAL A 13 2.97 -2.81 -49.36
N LEU A 14 2.82 -4.05 -49.83
CA LEU A 14 2.60 -5.21 -48.97
C LEU A 14 3.78 -5.47 -48.02
N SER A 15 5.02 -5.23 -48.46
CA SER A 15 6.21 -5.37 -47.62
C SER A 15 6.33 -4.27 -46.54
N SER A 16 5.71 -3.11 -46.75
CA SER A 16 5.74 -1.99 -45.80
C SER A 16 4.72 -2.10 -44.66
N LEU A 17 3.61 -2.84 -44.87
CA LEU A 17 2.54 -2.98 -43.88
C LEU A 17 3.00 -3.66 -42.57
N PRO A 18 3.80 -4.74 -42.57
CA PRO A 18 4.34 -5.32 -41.35
C PRO A 18 5.25 -4.35 -40.60
N VAL A 19 6.12 -3.62 -41.32
CA VAL A 19 7.04 -2.64 -40.73
C VAL A 19 6.25 -1.51 -40.07
N LEU A 20 5.23 -0.98 -40.75
CA LEU A 20 4.33 0.04 -40.21
C LEU A 20 3.55 -0.49 -39.00
N TYR A 21 3.04 -1.71 -39.06
CA TYR A 21 2.36 -2.35 -37.93
C TYR A 21 3.29 -2.48 -36.72
N PHE A 22 4.54 -2.94 -36.91
CA PHE A 22 5.53 -3.02 -35.84
C PHE A 22 5.92 -1.63 -35.31
N ALA A 23 6.07 -0.64 -36.18
CA ALA A 23 6.37 0.75 -35.78
C ALA A 23 5.22 1.36 -34.97
N ILE A 24 3.97 1.18 -35.39
CA ILE A 24 2.78 1.62 -34.65
C ILE A 24 2.69 0.87 -33.31
N ARG A 25 2.87 -0.45 -33.29
CA ARG A 25 2.87 -1.24 -32.04
C ARG A 25 3.99 -0.80 -31.10
N TYR A 26 5.16 -0.49 -31.63
CA TYR A 26 6.30 0.03 -30.88
C TYR A 26 6.01 1.43 -30.32
N ALA A 27 5.46 2.33 -31.14
CA ALA A 27 5.05 3.68 -30.73
C ALA A 27 3.95 3.64 -29.67
N VAL A 28 2.93 2.79 -29.82
CA VAL A 28 1.85 2.58 -28.84
C VAL A 28 2.39 1.93 -27.55
N LYS A 29 3.36 1.01 -27.65
CA LYS A 29 4.03 0.42 -26.48
C LYS A 29 4.92 1.44 -25.76
N GLN A 30 5.45 2.42 -26.48
CA GLN A 30 6.20 3.57 -25.95
C GLN A 30 5.30 4.67 -25.39
N SER A 31 4.08 4.85 -25.91
CA SER A 31 3.10 5.78 -25.36
C SER A 31 2.49 5.19 -24.08
N ALA A 32 3.29 5.05 -23.03
CA ALA A 32 2.69 5.04 -21.70
C ALA A 32 1.99 6.38 -21.51
N ALA A 33 0.79 6.37 -20.93
CA ALA A 33 0.12 7.58 -20.52
C ALA A 33 1.00 8.29 -19.47
N THR A 34 1.77 9.29 -19.89
CA THR A 34 2.46 10.20 -18.99
C THR A 34 1.48 11.26 -18.53
N TYR A 35 1.53 11.61 -17.25
CA TYR A 35 0.67 12.62 -16.65
C TYR A 35 1.43 13.95 -16.55
N ASN A 36 0.68 15.06 -16.55
CA ASN A 36 1.26 16.40 -16.60
C ASN A 36 1.77 16.88 -15.22
N PHE A 37 2.73 16.16 -14.64
CA PHE A 37 3.49 16.53 -13.45
C PHE A 37 4.96 16.12 -13.61
N LYS A 38 5.87 16.70 -12.82
CA LYS A 38 7.31 16.39 -12.85
C LYS A 38 7.82 16.00 -11.47
N ARG A 39 8.62 14.94 -11.38
CA ARG A 39 9.30 14.51 -10.16
C ARG A 39 10.65 15.21 -10.00
N LYS A 40 10.96 15.62 -8.78
CA LYS A 40 12.35 15.94 -8.38
C LYS A 40 13.02 14.63 -8.00
N LEU A 41 13.66 13.96 -8.95
CA LEU A 41 14.30 12.65 -8.74
C LEU A 41 15.66 12.80 -8.04
N LEU A 42 15.87 12.05 -6.96
CA LEU A 42 17.15 11.96 -6.23
C LEU A 42 17.70 10.53 -6.21
N GLY A 43 19.03 10.39 -6.25
CA GLY A 43 19.77 9.13 -6.15
C GLY A 43 20.01 8.68 -4.70
N VAL A 44 18.94 8.49 -3.93
CA VAL A 44 19.03 8.13 -2.49
C VAL A 44 19.30 6.64 -2.25
N VAL A 45 19.03 5.77 -3.23
CA VAL A 45 19.23 4.33 -3.10
C VAL A 45 20.70 3.99 -3.38
N LYS A 46 21.42 3.49 -2.38
CA LYS A 46 22.87 3.16 -2.50
C LYS A 46 23.17 1.71 -2.85
N GLY A 47 22.17 0.85 -2.73
CA GLY A 47 22.30 -0.57 -3.01
C GLY A 47 21.18 -1.35 -2.34
N TYR A 48 21.11 -2.64 -2.66
CA TYR A 48 20.11 -3.53 -2.09
C TYR A 48 20.67 -4.92 -1.80
N LYS A 49 19.99 -5.62 -0.89
CA LYS A 49 20.16 -7.05 -0.63
C LYS A 49 18.81 -7.72 -0.67
N THR A 50 18.77 -8.98 -1.06
CA THR A 50 17.53 -9.74 -1.18
C THR A 50 17.60 -11.04 -0.39
N LEU A 51 16.48 -11.39 0.21
CA LEU A 51 16.21 -12.65 0.88
C LEU A 51 15.08 -13.36 0.11
N ASP A 52 15.30 -14.62 -0.25
CA ASP A 52 14.26 -15.49 -0.81
C ASP A 52 13.45 -16.12 0.34
N LEU A 53 12.20 -15.70 0.46
CA LEU A 53 11.24 -16.15 1.47
C LEU A 53 10.65 -17.53 1.17
N LYS A 54 10.96 -18.11 0.01
CA LYS A 54 10.44 -19.40 -0.50
C LYS A 54 8.95 -19.42 -0.84
N TYR A 55 8.15 -18.53 -0.26
CA TYR A 55 6.72 -18.42 -0.47
C TYR A 55 6.33 -17.00 -0.83
N ASN A 56 5.35 -16.85 -1.71
CA ASN A 56 4.84 -15.56 -2.18
C ASN A 56 3.64 -15.03 -1.36
N SER A 57 3.30 -15.69 -0.24
CA SER A 57 2.16 -15.34 0.61
C SER A 57 2.51 -14.38 1.75
N TYR A 58 3.78 -13.98 1.86
CA TYR A 58 4.24 -13.05 2.89
C TYR A 58 3.85 -11.60 2.59
N TYR A 59 3.58 -10.85 3.65
CA TYR A 59 3.45 -9.40 3.66
C TYR A 59 4.12 -8.83 4.91
N ILE A 60 4.42 -7.53 4.91
CA ILE A 60 5.00 -6.87 6.08
C ILE A 60 3.91 -6.67 7.14
N ALA A 61 4.05 -7.33 8.28
CA ALA A 61 3.16 -7.21 9.42
C ALA A 61 3.49 -6.00 10.30
N GLY A 62 4.75 -5.53 10.28
CA GLY A 62 5.18 -4.36 11.03
C GLY A 62 6.65 -4.42 11.40
N ASP A 63 7.01 -3.69 12.44
CA ASP A 63 8.39 -3.56 12.91
C ASP A 63 8.43 -3.50 14.44
N ALA A 64 9.56 -3.96 15.00
CA ALA A 64 9.90 -3.75 16.39
C ALA A 64 11.42 -3.63 16.54
N GLY A 65 11.87 -2.54 17.16
CA GLY A 65 13.29 -2.20 17.21
C GLY A 65 13.87 -2.06 15.81
N SER A 66 14.96 -2.79 15.52
CA SER A 66 15.61 -2.79 14.21
C SER A 66 15.19 -3.95 13.30
N SER A 67 14.13 -4.68 13.65
CA SER A 67 13.66 -5.85 12.90
C SER A 67 12.33 -5.59 12.21
N VAL A 68 12.19 -6.15 11.01
CA VAL A 68 10.93 -6.20 10.28
C VAL A 68 10.29 -7.56 10.50
N TYR A 69 8.97 -7.57 10.68
CA TYR A 69 8.19 -8.79 10.84
C TYR A 69 7.34 -9.01 9.61
N LEU A 70 7.43 -10.20 9.05
CA LEU A 70 6.55 -10.67 7.99
C LEU A 70 5.52 -11.64 8.55
N ALA A 71 4.33 -11.63 7.98
CA ALA A 71 3.30 -12.62 8.24
C ALA A 71 2.82 -13.21 6.91
N SER A 72 2.25 -14.41 6.96
CA SER A 72 1.73 -15.08 5.79
C SER A 72 0.21 -15.04 5.77
N GLY A 73 -0.38 -14.75 4.60
CA GLY A 73 -1.83 -14.87 4.40
C GLY A 73 -2.34 -16.32 4.38
N THR A 74 -1.44 -17.30 4.21
CA THR A 74 -1.78 -18.73 4.11
C THR A 74 -1.34 -19.54 5.32
N ALA A 75 -0.40 -19.03 6.13
CA ALA A 75 0.07 -19.67 7.35
C ALA A 75 -0.30 -18.81 8.58
N ILE A 76 -1.57 -18.86 8.97
CA ILE A 76 -2.08 -18.16 10.16
C ILE A 76 -1.33 -18.64 11.40
N GLY A 77 -0.89 -17.69 12.25
CA GLY A 77 -0.11 -18.02 13.45
C GLY A 77 1.39 -18.15 13.20
N HIS A 78 1.87 -17.87 11.98
CA HIS A 78 3.29 -17.83 11.66
C HIS A 78 3.75 -16.39 11.42
N LEU A 79 4.88 -16.02 12.04
CA LEU A 79 5.62 -14.79 11.76
C LEU A 79 7.05 -15.14 11.38
N LEU A 80 7.64 -14.35 10.49
CA LEU A 80 9.07 -14.36 10.21
C LEU A 80 9.67 -13.03 10.67
N LYS A 81 10.51 -13.07 11.72
CA LYS A 81 11.32 -11.91 12.11
C LYS A 81 12.55 -11.88 11.22
N VAL A 82 12.83 -10.73 10.63
CA VAL A 82 14.02 -10.48 9.82
C VAL A 82 14.83 -9.37 10.48
N GLY A 83 16.06 -9.70 10.86
CA GLY A 83 17.01 -8.77 11.45
C GLY A 83 17.50 -7.72 10.46
N PRO A 84 18.26 -6.72 10.94
CA PRO A 84 18.86 -5.72 10.07
C PRO A 84 19.80 -6.38 9.04
N LEU A 85 19.94 -5.76 7.87
CA LEU A 85 20.78 -6.24 6.76
C LEU A 85 20.36 -7.59 6.14
N LEU A 86 19.22 -8.16 6.53
CA LEU A 86 18.72 -9.48 6.08
C LEU A 86 19.62 -10.67 6.48
N LYS A 87 20.45 -10.54 7.52
CA LYS A 87 21.39 -11.60 7.94
C LYS A 87 20.72 -12.68 8.79
N ASP A 88 19.88 -12.24 9.73
CA ASP A 88 19.25 -13.13 10.70
C ASP A 88 17.77 -13.26 10.40
N THR A 89 17.28 -14.49 10.34
CA THR A 89 15.85 -14.77 10.25
C THR A 89 15.43 -15.70 11.37
N VAL A 90 14.30 -15.41 12.00
CA VAL A 90 13.73 -16.24 13.06
C VAL A 90 12.30 -16.56 12.70
N SER A 91 12.03 -17.86 12.52
CA SER A 91 10.69 -18.38 12.34
C SER A 91 9.99 -18.43 13.70
N ILE A 92 8.81 -17.81 13.79
CA ILE A 92 8.07 -17.66 15.04
C ILE A 92 6.70 -18.30 14.85
N ARG A 93 6.39 -19.26 15.71
CA ARG A 93 5.05 -19.86 15.80
C ARG A 93 4.31 -19.26 16.99
N LEU A 94 3.17 -18.66 16.72
CA LEU A 94 2.30 -18.09 17.73
C LEU A 94 1.56 -19.20 18.48
N GLU A 95 1.55 -19.11 19.81
CA GLU A 95 0.71 -19.95 20.66
C GLU A 95 -0.71 -19.34 20.68
N LEU A 96 -1.64 -20.03 20.01
CA LEU A 96 -3.01 -19.58 19.83
C LEU A 96 -3.92 -20.27 20.85
N ASN A 97 -4.65 -19.49 21.65
CA ASN A 97 -5.64 -20.05 22.57
C ASN A 97 -6.89 -20.52 21.81
N ARG A 98 -6.86 -21.76 21.32
CA ARG A 98 -7.95 -22.35 20.51
C ARG A 98 -9.22 -22.65 21.30
N GLN A 99 -9.15 -22.68 22.63
CA GLN A 99 -10.33 -22.87 23.48
C GLN A 99 -11.20 -21.61 23.51
N GLU A 100 -10.57 -20.44 23.43
CA GLU A 100 -11.25 -19.13 23.43
C GLU A 100 -11.60 -18.64 22.02
N VAL A 101 -10.87 -19.09 20.99
CA VAL A 101 -10.96 -18.51 19.64
C VAL A 101 -11.06 -19.58 18.56
N LYS A 102 -12.22 -19.63 17.90
CA LYS A 102 -12.37 -20.35 16.63
C LYS A 102 -11.76 -19.51 15.51
N LEU A 103 -10.53 -19.83 15.13
CA LEU A 103 -9.85 -19.23 13.98
C LEU A 103 -10.51 -19.71 12.67
N LYS A 104 -11.64 -19.12 12.33
CA LYS A 104 -12.28 -19.26 11.03
C LYS A 104 -11.92 -18.06 10.14
N GLY A 105 -11.60 -18.34 8.88
CA GLY A 105 -11.30 -17.30 7.88
C GLY A 105 -9.86 -16.75 7.94
N SER A 106 -9.65 -15.64 7.23
CA SER A 106 -8.32 -15.08 6.93
C SER A 106 -7.88 -14.05 7.98
N TYR A 107 -7.26 -14.52 9.07
CA TYR A 107 -6.66 -13.63 10.06
C TYR A 107 -5.38 -12.97 9.52
N LYS A 108 -5.21 -11.68 9.81
CA LYS A 108 -4.01 -10.90 9.52
C LYS A 108 -3.23 -10.61 10.79
N ALA A 109 -1.92 -10.51 10.69
CA ALA A 109 -1.06 -10.11 11.79
C ALA A 109 -0.58 -8.67 11.62
N TYR A 110 -0.45 -7.97 12.74
CA TYR A 110 0.15 -6.65 12.83
C TYR A 110 1.12 -6.63 14.01
N VAL A 111 2.37 -6.21 13.77
CA VAL A 111 3.41 -6.15 14.80
C VAL A 111 3.72 -4.70 15.11
N ASP A 112 3.81 -4.40 16.39
CA ASP A 112 3.78 -3.04 16.83
C ASP A 112 4.53 -2.78 18.15
N SER A 113 5.76 -2.28 18.02
CA SER A 113 6.63 -1.96 19.17
C SER A 113 6.86 -3.18 20.09
N SER A 114 6.14 -3.30 21.20
CA SER A 114 6.25 -4.43 22.15
C SER A 114 5.13 -5.46 22.02
N SER A 115 4.11 -5.18 21.21
CA SER A 115 2.92 -6.01 21.05
C SER A 115 2.79 -6.54 19.63
N PHE A 116 2.02 -7.60 19.47
CA PHE A 116 1.52 -8.04 18.17
C PHE A 116 0.04 -8.37 18.28
N TYR A 117 -0.63 -8.32 17.14
CA TYR A 117 -2.06 -8.53 17.01
C TYR A 117 -2.33 -9.53 15.90
N LEU A 118 -3.26 -10.44 16.13
CA LEU A 118 -3.82 -11.32 15.10
C LEU A 118 -5.31 -11.02 15.02
N TYR A 119 -5.80 -10.59 13.85
CA TYR A 119 -7.14 -10.04 13.76
C TYR A 119 -7.90 -10.49 12.51
N ASN A 120 -9.22 -10.56 12.62
CA ASN A 120 -10.15 -10.74 11.51
C ASN A 120 -11.28 -9.74 11.67
N GLY A 121 -11.30 -8.72 10.80
CA GLY A 121 -12.27 -7.63 10.89
C GLY A 121 -13.69 -7.99 10.44
N LEU A 122 -13.88 -9.10 9.73
CA LEU A 122 -15.22 -9.64 9.43
C LEU A 122 -15.81 -10.39 10.63
N GLU A 123 -14.97 -10.99 11.47
CA GLU A 123 -15.39 -11.66 12.71
C GLU A 123 -15.33 -10.72 13.92
N ARG A 124 -14.84 -9.48 13.74
CA ARG A 124 -14.56 -8.50 14.81
C ARG A 124 -13.65 -9.06 15.91
N SER A 125 -12.83 -10.03 15.55
CA SER A 125 -11.96 -10.77 16.46
C SER A 125 -10.56 -10.18 16.41
N ILE A 126 -10.00 -9.89 17.59
CA ILE A 126 -8.64 -9.39 17.75
C ILE A 126 -8.01 -10.15 18.90
N LEU A 127 -6.88 -10.77 18.62
CA LEU A 127 -6.02 -11.39 19.62
C LEU A 127 -4.78 -10.52 19.77
N LYS A 128 -4.29 -10.40 21.00
CA LYS A 128 -3.09 -9.63 21.33
C LYS A 128 -2.09 -10.52 22.06
N GLY A 129 -0.81 -10.28 21.81
CA GLY A 129 0.27 -10.86 22.57
C GLY A 129 1.47 -9.93 22.66
N SER A 130 2.43 -10.30 23.49
CA SER A 130 3.68 -9.55 23.66
C SER A 130 4.80 -10.18 22.84
N ILE A 131 5.62 -9.34 22.20
CA ILE A 131 6.82 -9.79 21.50
C ILE A 131 7.77 -10.47 22.51
N GLY A 132 8.34 -11.61 22.12
CA GLY A 132 9.20 -12.43 22.99
C GLY A 132 8.44 -13.53 23.73
N VAL A 133 7.16 -13.31 24.06
CA VAL A 133 6.29 -14.34 24.66
C VAL A 133 5.55 -15.15 23.58
N TRP A 134 5.13 -14.50 22.49
CA TRP A 134 4.49 -15.14 21.33
C TRP A 134 3.21 -15.94 21.62
N LYS A 135 2.57 -15.66 22.76
CA LYS A 135 1.28 -16.20 23.15
C LYS A 135 0.19 -15.16 22.98
N THR A 136 -0.93 -15.57 22.41
CA THR A 136 -2.09 -14.70 22.18
C THR A 136 -3.19 -14.93 23.21
N ALA A 137 -3.84 -13.85 23.64
CA ALA A 137 -5.12 -13.87 24.34
C ALA A 137 -6.15 -13.02 23.57
N VAL A 138 -7.43 -13.24 23.84
CA VAL A 138 -8.50 -12.37 23.32
C VAL A 138 -8.25 -10.95 23.80
N TYR A 139 -8.23 -10.01 22.86
CA TYR A 139 -8.15 -8.60 23.18
C TYR A 139 -9.58 -8.05 23.23
N ASP A 140 -10.11 -7.93 24.45
CA ASP A 140 -11.48 -7.50 24.70
C ASP A 140 -11.67 -6.00 24.41
N ILE A 141 -11.81 -5.68 23.12
CA ILE A 141 -12.14 -4.36 22.63
C ILE A 141 -13.39 -4.46 21.78
N LYS A 142 -14.33 -3.53 21.97
CA LYS A 142 -15.61 -3.49 21.23
C LYS A 142 -15.42 -3.01 19.79
N ALA A 143 -14.73 -3.80 18.98
CA ALA A 143 -14.43 -3.47 17.59
C ALA A 143 -15.69 -3.47 16.70
N PRO A 144 -15.83 -2.53 15.75
CA PRO A 144 -16.82 -2.64 14.67
C PRO A 144 -16.42 -3.76 13.71
N TYR A 145 -17.21 -4.01 12.65
CA TYR A 145 -16.65 -4.67 11.47
C TYR A 145 -15.62 -3.73 10.86
N PHE A 146 -14.43 -4.21 10.47
CA PHE A 146 -13.37 -3.30 10.01
C PHE A 146 -12.50 -3.90 8.89
N ALA A 147 -11.91 -3.02 8.09
CA ALA A 147 -10.97 -3.39 7.03
C ALA A 147 -9.50 -3.20 7.46
N GLN A 148 -9.24 -2.19 8.30
CA GLN A 148 -7.91 -1.88 8.83
C GLN A 148 -8.03 -1.47 10.29
N LEU A 149 -6.97 -1.74 11.05
CA LEU A 149 -6.79 -1.26 12.43
C LEU A 149 -5.43 -0.59 12.55
N GLN A 150 -5.30 0.35 13.51
CA GLN A 150 -4.05 0.96 13.95
C GLN A 150 -4.10 1.13 15.48
N PRO A 151 -3.22 0.46 16.24
CA PRO A 151 -3.06 0.72 17.67
C PRO A 151 -2.46 2.12 17.89
N LEU A 152 -3.07 2.91 18.76
CA LEU A 152 -2.50 4.19 19.22
C LEU A 152 -1.66 4.01 20.51
N GLY A 153 -1.81 2.86 21.15
CA GLY A 153 -1.16 2.51 22.41
C GLY A 153 -1.60 1.11 22.85
N THR A 154 -1.47 0.82 24.14
CA THR A 154 -1.78 -0.52 24.68
C THR A 154 -3.27 -0.83 24.80
N GLN A 155 -4.10 0.21 24.96
CA GLN A 155 -5.53 0.13 25.23
C GLN A 155 -6.39 1.01 24.30
N THR A 156 -5.86 1.43 23.14
CA THR A 156 -6.62 2.26 22.21
C THR A 156 -6.33 1.85 20.79
N MET A 157 -7.38 1.66 20.01
CA MET A 157 -7.29 1.31 18.59
C MET A 157 -8.16 2.22 17.76
N VAL A 158 -7.68 2.51 16.55
CA VAL A 158 -8.45 3.16 15.50
C VAL A 158 -8.73 2.15 14.40
N PHE A 159 -9.98 2.08 13.98
CA PHE A 159 -10.48 1.20 12.95
C PHE A 159 -10.92 2.02 11.75
N ARG A 160 -10.52 1.58 10.55
CA ARG A 160 -11.25 1.94 9.34
C ARG A 160 -12.35 0.92 9.14
N PHE A 161 -13.59 1.40 9.17
CA PHE A 161 -14.78 0.58 9.01
C PHE A 161 -15.68 1.14 7.91
N ILE A 162 -16.64 0.33 7.47
CA ILE A 162 -17.73 0.79 6.61
C ILE A 162 -18.88 1.14 7.53
N ASP A 163 -19.27 2.40 7.54
CA ASP A 163 -20.42 2.87 8.28
C ASP A 163 -21.71 2.49 7.53
N THR A 164 -22.68 1.92 8.24
CA THR A 164 -23.88 1.35 7.63
C THR A 164 -24.86 2.41 7.14
N ASP A 165 -24.84 3.59 7.77
CA ASP A 165 -25.79 4.67 7.51
C ASP A 165 -25.33 5.46 6.28
N THR A 166 -24.05 5.84 6.26
CA THR A 166 -23.43 6.56 5.14
C THR A 166 -23.02 5.64 3.98
N ARG A 167 -22.90 4.33 4.23
CA ARG A 167 -22.35 3.31 3.31
C ARG A 167 -20.97 3.69 2.78
N ALA A 168 -20.17 4.34 3.62
CA ALA A 168 -18.86 4.85 3.26
C ALA A 168 -17.79 4.42 4.26
N ASN A 169 -16.53 4.43 3.82
CA ASN A 169 -15.43 4.26 4.76
C ASN A 169 -15.45 5.39 5.80
N SER A 170 -15.17 5.04 7.04
CA SER A 170 -15.21 5.92 8.21
C SER A 170 -14.13 5.51 9.20
N LEU A 171 -13.87 6.36 10.20
CA LEU A 171 -12.95 6.05 11.30
C LEU A 171 -13.69 5.90 12.63
N ARG A 172 -13.32 4.88 13.41
CA ARG A 172 -13.78 4.70 14.79
C ARG A 172 -12.59 4.45 15.70
N LYS A 173 -12.51 5.19 16.79
CA LYS A 173 -11.57 4.99 17.88
C LYS A 173 -12.30 4.28 19.01
N VAL A 174 -11.69 3.25 19.58
CA VAL A 174 -12.23 2.50 20.72
C VAL A 174 -11.13 2.37 21.78
N THR A 175 -11.50 2.58 23.05
CA THR A 175 -10.62 2.39 24.21
C THR A 175 -10.88 1.03 24.87
N GLY A 176 -9.96 0.57 25.71
CA GLY A 176 -10.12 -0.66 26.49
C GLY A 176 -11.29 -0.61 27.48
N SER A 177 -11.70 0.58 27.94
CA SER A 177 -12.91 0.77 28.76
C SER A 177 -14.21 0.63 27.95
N GLY A 178 -14.11 0.54 26.62
CA GLY A 178 -15.25 0.43 25.72
C GLY A 178 -15.85 1.78 25.29
N GLU A 179 -15.24 2.90 25.67
CA GLU A 179 -15.58 4.20 25.10
C GLU A 179 -15.23 4.20 23.61
N SER A 180 -16.07 4.86 22.81
CA SER A 180 -15.82 4.96 21.38
C SER A 180 -16.25 6.30 20.83
N MET A 181 -15.52 6.75 19.80
CA MET A 181 -15.86 7.91 19.01
C MET A 181 -15.69 7.57 17.54
N SER A 182 -16.58 8.09 16.70
CA SER A 182 -16.53 7.88 15.25
C SER A 182 -16.51 9.21 14.52
N ASN A 183 -15.79 9.25 13.41
CA ASN A 183 -15.91 10.31 12.43
C ASN A 183 -16.31 9.69 11.09
N THR A 184 -17.59 9.81 10.75
CA THR A 184 -18.18 9.25 9.53
C THR A 184 -18.08 10.19 8.32
N GLY A 185 -17.74 11.46 8.55
CA GLY A 185 -17.54 12.48 7.51
C GLY A 185 -16.07 12.71 7.14
N ILE A 186 -15.12 11.99 7.78
CA ILE A 186 -13.68 12.22 7.61
C ILE A 186 -13.21 11.97 6.18
N PHE A 187 -13.83 11.01 5.48
CA PHE A 187 -13.49 10.69 4.10
C PHE A 187 -14.56 11.22 3.15
N GLU A 188 -14.15 12.21 2.36
CA GLU A 188 -15.04 12.85 1.39
C GLU A 188 -15.47 11.86 0.29
N LYS A 189 -16.77 11.57 0.24
CA LYS A 189 -17.37 10.74 -0.80
C LYS A 189 -17.46 11.51 -2.11
N GLN A 190 -16.92 10.93 -3.19
CA GLN A 190 -16.98 11.49 -4.54
C GLN A 190 -17.93 10.71 -5.46
N VAL A 191 -17.94 9.37 -5.36
CA VAL A 191 -18.74 8.49 -6.23
C VAL A 191 -19.62 7.58 -5.38
N ASP A 192 -19.11 6.43 -4.95
CA ASP A 192 -19.89 5.38 -4.29
C ASP A 192 -19.77 5.41 -2.76
N GLY A 193 -18.63 5.89 -2.25
CA GLY A 193 -18.34 5.98 -0.82
C GLY A 193 -17.47 4.85 -0.26
N LEU A 194 -17.32 3.72 -0.97
CA LEU A 194 -16.47 2.59 -0.59
C LEU A 194 -15.15 2.62 -1.35
N PHE A 195 -15.17 2.57 -2.68
CA PHE A 195 -13.98 2.56 -3.51
C PHE A 195 -13.36 3.95 -3.60
N CYS A 196 -14.18 5.00 -3.74
CA CYS A 196 -13.67 6.36 -3.91
C CYS A 196 -13.00 6.91 -2.64
N THR A 197 -13.30 6.29 -1.49
CA THR A 197 -12.71 6.62 -0.21
C THR A 197 -11.68 5.57 0.25
N ASP A 198 -11.42 4.54 -0.54
CA ASP A 198 -10.48 3.48 -0.16
C ASP A 198 -9.04 4.00 -0.13
N GLY A 199 -8.26 3.45 0.80
CA GLY A 199 -6.95 3.99 1.11
C GLY A 199 -6.25 3.27 2.25
N MET A 200 -5.12 3.83 2.64
CA MET A 200 -4.18 3.28 3.60
C MET A 200 -4.14 4.16 4.85
N LEU A 201 -4.58 3.62 5.98
CA LEU A 201 -4.47 4.25 7.30
C LEU A 201 -3.16 3.83 7.98
N ARG A 202 -2.36 4.80 8.42
CA ARG A 202 -1.13 4.55 9.18
C ARG A 202 -1.06 5.47 10.38
N TYR A 203 -0.60 4.96 11.52
CA TYR A 203 -0.24 5.80 12.67
C TYR A 203 1.24 6.20 12.59
N ASN A 204 1.51 7.50 12.71
CA ASN A 204 2.85 8.03 12.91
C ASN A 204 3.03 8.31 14.40
N ARG A 205 3.80 7.45 15.08
CA ARG A 205 4.06 7.59 16.51
C ARG A 205 4.82 8.84 16.88
N GLN A 206 5.83 9.20 16.09
CA GLN A 206 6.70 10.33 16.41
C GLN A 206 5.93 11.66 16.37
N LEU A 207 4.96 11.76 15.45
CA LEU A 207 4.13 12.95 15.29
C LEU A 207 2.76 12.84 16.00
N HIS A 208 2.50 11.73 16.69
CA HIS A 208 1.20 11.42 17.31
C HIS A 208 -0.01 11.70 16.41
N MET A 209 0.07 11.32 15.14
CA MET A 209 -1.00 11.57 14.16
C MET A 209 -1.24 10.38 13.26
N LEU A 210 -2.45 10.29 12.73
CA LEU A 210 -2.82 9.36 11.69
C LEU A 210 -2.61 10.01 10.31
N THR A 211 -2.08 9.24 9.39
CA THR A 211 -2.00 9.60 7.97
C THR A 211 -2.93 8.69 7.19
N TYR A 212 -3.78 9.26 6.33
CA TYR A 212 -4.60 8.51 5.39
C TYR A 212 -4.22 8.83 3.96
N VAL A 213 -3.81 7.84 3.18
CA VAL A 213 -3.44 8.02 1.77
C VAL A 213 -4.47 7.33 0.89
N TYR A 214 -5.15 8.09 0.03
CA TYR A 214 -6.15 7.53 -0.88
C TYR A 214 -5.51 6.71 -1.99
N HIS A 215 -6.12 5.59 -2.36
CA HIS A 215 -5.64 4.73 -3.45
C HIS A 215 -5.89 5.34 -4.84
N TYR A 216 -7.01 6.04 -5.03
CA TYR A 216 -7.54 6.41 -6.35
C TYR A 216 -7.63 7.92 -6.60
N ARG A 217 -7.03 8.73 -5.73
CA ARG A 217 -6.93 10.18 -5.89
C ARG A 217 -5.70 10.74 -5.19
N ASN A 218 -5.36 11.97 -5.52
CA ASN A 218 -4.11 12.63 -5.17
C ASN A 218 -4.11 13.25 -3.77
N GLU A 219 -4.60 12.54 -2.75
CA GLU A 219 -4.83 13.14 -1.43
C GLU A 219 -4.25 12.33 -0.27
N ILE A 220 -3.67 13.07 0.67
CA ILE A 220 -3.23 12.62 1.98
C ILE A 220 -4.01 13.43 3.03
N LEU A 221 -4.57 12.75 4.03
CA LEU A 221 -5.17 13.38 5.19
C LEU A 221 -4.23 13.23 6.39
N LEU A 222 -4.00 14.34 7.09
CA LEU A 222 -3.44 14.34 8.44
C LEU A 222 -4.59 14.43 9.43
N ILE A 223 -4.67 13.47 10.34
CA ILE A 223 -5.79 13.28 11.26
C ILE A 223 -5.23 13.15 12.66
N ASP A 224 -5.77 13.90 13.63
CA ASP A 224 -5.33 13.79 15.03
C ASP A 224 -5.83 12.49 15.69
N THR A 225 -5.40 12.22 16.92
CA THR A 225 -5.84 11.03 17.68
C THR A 225 -7.27 11.13 18.23
N ASN A 226 -7.95 12.26 18.01
CA ASN A 226 -9.38 12.47 18.25
C ASN A 226 -10.19 12.38 16.95
N LEU A 227 -9.59 11.87 15.87
CA LEU A 227 -10.21 11.67 14.57
C LEU A 227 -10.67 12.97 13.90
N ASN A 228 -10.09 14.12 14.26
CA ASN A 228 -10.33 15.38 13.56
C ASN A 228 -9.36 15.52 12.39
N LEU A 229 -9.88 16.04 11.27
CA LEU A 229 -9.04 16.40 10.13
C LEU A 229 -8.18 17.62 10.51
N VAL A 230 -6.86 17.44 10.52
CA VAL A 230 -5.90 18.52 10.73
C VAL A 230 -5.60 19.20 9.40
N LYS A 231 -5.35 18.42 8.35
CA LYS A 231 -4.98 18.95 7.03
C LYS A 231 -5.24 17.96 5.88
N LYS A 232 -5.53 18.51 4.70
CA LYS A 232 -5.44 17.80 3.41
C LYS A 232 -4.17 18.25 2.68
N ILE A 233 -3.37 17.29 2.22
CA ILE A 233 -2.17 17.52 1.39
C ILE A 233 -2.41 16.85 0.04
N LYS A 234 -2.03 17.51 -1.05
CA LYS A 234 -2.05 16.91 -2.39
C LYS A 234 -0.78 16.10 -2.63
N THR A 235 -0.92 14.89 -3.16
CA THR A 235 0.22 14.22 -3.79
C THR A 235 0.52 14.91 -5.13
N ILE A 236 1.75 14.76 -5.63
CA ILE A 236 2.21 15.45 -6.85
C ILE A 236 1.49 15.03 -8.14
N ASP A 237 0.72 13.94 -8.08
CA ASP A 237 -0.02 13.46 -9.23
C ASP A 237 -1.31 14.28 -9.47
N PRO A 238 -1.80 14.35 -10.73
CA PRO A 238 -2.89 15.26 -11.09
C PRO A 238 -4.29 14.63 -10.98
N VAL A 239 -4.48 13.54 -10.22
CA VAL A 239 -5.77 12.84 -10.13
C VAL A 239 -6.58 13.33 -8.93
N ASP A 240 -7.30 14.44 -9.07
CA ASP A 240 -8.08 15.03 -7.97
C ASP A 240 -9.32 14.21 -7.53
N SER A 241 -9.83 13.39 -8.43
CA SER A 241 -11.03 12.58 -8.17
C SER A 241 -10.88 11.16 -8.63
N ALA A 242 -11.54 10.25 -7.91
CA ALA A 242 -11.62 8.85 -8.26
C ALA A 242 -12.35 8.68 -9.62
N ARG A 243 -11.63 8.17 -10.63
CA ARG A 243 -12.15 7.99 -12.00
C ARG A 243 -12.51 6.53 -12.27
N PHE A 244 -13.68 6.08 -11.83
CA PHE A 244 -14.18 4.75 -12.20
C PHE A 244 -15.70 4.73 -12.37
N LYS A 245 -16.19 3.83 -13.22
CA LYS A 245 -17.61 3.47 -13.33
C LYS A 245 -17.87 2.27 -12.41
N VAL A 246 -18.80 2.40 -11.49
CA VAL A 246 -19.26 1.30 -10.63
C VAL A 246 -20.48 0.68 -11.29
N ASP A 247 -20.51 -0.65 -11.42
CA ASP A 247 -21.73 -1.36 -11.80
C ASP A 247 -22.35 -2.00 -10.56
N GLN A 248 -23.68 -1.94 -10.48
CA GLN A 248 -24.45 -2.48 -9.36
C GLN A 248 -25.11 -3.78 -9.81
N LEU A 249 -24.61 -4.91 -9.34
CA LEU A 249 -25.25 -6.20 -9.59
C LEU A 249 -26.55 -6.27 -8.79
N ARG A 250 -27.69 -6.04 -9.47
CA ARG A 250 -29.03 -5.93 -8.88
C ARG A 250 -29.49 -7.20 -8.14
N ALA A 251 -28.89 -8.36 -8.41
CA ALA A 251 -29.26 -9.62 -7.76
C ALA A 251 -28.63 -9.81 -6.37
N GLU A 252 -27.50 -9.17 -6.05
CA GLU A 252 -26.70 -9.53 -4.85
C GLU A 252 -26.27 -8.33 -3.97
N LYS A 253 -26.70 -7.10 -4.28
CA LYS A 253 -26.23 -5.87 -3.57
C LYS A 253 -24.70 -5.78 -3.47
N SER A 254 -23.98 -6.40 -4.41
CA SER A 254 -22.53 -6.35 -4.51
C SER A 254 -22.12 -5.23 -5.47
N PHE A 255 -21.07 -4.50 -5.11
CA PHE A 255 -20.48 -3.46 -5.95
C PHE A 255 -19.19 -4.00 -6.57
N THR A 256 -19.12 -3.98 -7.90
CA THR A 256 -17.93 -4.38 -8.64
C THR A 256 -17.47 -3.26 -9.56
N PHE A 257 -16.17 -3.22 -9.84
CA PHE A 257 -15.64 -2.30 -10.83
C PHE A 257 -16.14 -2.69 -12.24
N ALA A 258 -16.69 -1.72 -12.99
CA ALA A 258 -17.07 -1.94 -14.39
C ALA A 258 -15.86 -1.88 -15.34
N SER A 259 -14.71 -1.34 -14.89
CA SER A 259 -13.45 -1.25 -15.65
C SER A 259 -12.23 -1.27 -14.74
N PRO A 260 -11.02 -1.65 -15.23
CA PRO A 260 -9.81 -1.63 -14.40
C PRO A 260 -9.54 -0.21 -13.89
N THR A 261 -9.43 -0.04 -12.58
CA THR A 261 -9.25 1.28 -11.96
C THR A 261 -7.79 1.69 -11.96
N LEU A 262 -7.54 2.93 -12.35
CA LEU A 262 -6.22 3.53 -12.24
C LEU A 262 -5.90 3.78 -10.76
N MET A 263 -5.17 2.85 -10.16
CA MET A 263 -4.59 3.08 -8.83
C MET A 263 -3.52 4.15 -8.93
N VAL A 264 -3.60 5.15 -8.08
CA VAL A 264 -2.68 6.30 -8.00
C VAL A 264 -1.58 6.02 -6.99
N ASN A 265 -1.97 5.69 -5.75
CA ASN A 265 -1.07 5.42 -4.64
C ASN A 265 -1.25 3.96 -4.21
N ALA A 266 -0.20 3.14 -4.29
CA ALA A 266 -0.33 1.70 -4.04
C ALA A 266 0.07 1.27 -2.63
N ASN A 267 1.09 1.92 -2.07
CA ASN A 267 1.65 1.59 -0.76
C ASN A 267 2.13 2.86 -0.08
N CYS A 268 2.12 2.88 1.25
CA CYS A 268 2.73 3.96 2.02
C CYS A 268 3.36 3.50 3.34
N SER A 269 4.33 4.27 3.82
CA SER A 269 5.05 4.01 5.06
C SER A 269 5.52 5.31 5.71
N ASN A 270 5.39 5.40 7.04
CA ASN A 270 5.89 6.52 7.84
C ASN A 270 7.27 6.20 8.40
N GLN A 271 8.19 7.17 8.37
CA GLN A 271 9.46 7.15 9.09
C GLN A 271 9.83 8.59 9.52
N GLY A 272 9.84 8.83 10.82
CA GLY A 272 10.02 10.17 11.37
C GLY A 272 8.98 11.17 10.86
N LYS A 273 9.45 12.35 10.41
CA LYS A 273 8.60 13.36 9.77
C LYS A 273 8.17 13.03 8.34
N TYR A 274 8.71 11.97 7.74
CA TYR A 274 8.48 11.65 6.34
C TYR A 274 7.40 10.59 6.12
N LEU A 275 6.59 10.80 5.07
CA LEU A 275 5.69 9.82 4.48
C LEU A 275 6.21 9.44 3.09
N PHE A 276 6.42 8.15 2.90
CA PHE A 276 6.86 7.56 1.64
C PHE A 276 5.65 6.93 0.96
N ILE A 277 5.42 7.25 -0.32
CA ILE A 277 4.28 6.76 -1.10
C ILE A 277 4.78 6.13 -2.38
N GLN A 278 4.38 4.89 -2.65
CA GLN A 278 4.57 4.28 -3.96
C GLN A 278 3.51 4.80 -4.92
N SER A 279 3.92 5.70 -5.82
CA SER A 279 3.05 6.23 -6.88
C SER A 279 3.09 5.34 -8.12
N LYS A 280 1.93 5.23 -8.78
CA LYS A 280 1.70 4.39 -9.96
C LYS A 280 1.53 5.18 -11.25
N LEU A 281 1.56 6.51 -11.18
CA LEU A 281 1.49 7.37 -12.36
C LEU A 281 2.89 7.80 -12.80
N MET A 282 3.14 7.67 -14.10
CA MET A 282 4.38 8.12 -14.72
C MET A 282 4.28 9.62 -14.99
N GLY A 283 5.27 10.39 -14.50
CA GLY A 283 5.34 11.82 -14.75
C GLY A 283 5.83 12.16 -16.15
N LYS A 284 5.71 13.43 -16.50
CA LYS A 284 6.13 13.98 -17.80
C LYS A 284 7.65 13.99 -17.91
N GLY A 285 8.16 13.37 -18.99
CA GLY A 285 9.59 13.34 -19.31
C GLY A 285 10.38 12.29 -18.52
N GLU A 286 9.71 11.38 -17.81
CA GLU A 286 10.36 10.23 -17.19
C GLU A 286 10.76 9.18 -18.25
N ASP A 287 11.84 8.44 -18.01
CA ASP A 287 12.23 7.32 -18.87
C ASP A 287 11.31 6.11 -18.63
N LEU A 288 10.63 5.66 -19.69
CA LEU A 288 9.66 4.58 -19.60
C LEU A 288 10.28 3.25 -19.18
N THR A 289 11.51 2.96 -19.63
CA THR A 289 12.18 1.70 -19.32
C THR A 289 12.53 1.64 -17.84
N LEU A 290 13.12 2.71 -17.30
CA LEU A 290 13.45 2.88 -15.90
C LEU A 290 12.20 2.84 -15.02
N TYR A 291 11.14 3.55 -15.43
CA TYR A 291 9.85 3.55 -14.73
C TYR A 291 9.23 2.15 -14.66
N ARG A 292 9.26 1.38 -15.76
CA ARG A 292 8.75 0.00 -15.77
C ARG A 292 9.59 -0.94 -14.90
N LYS A 293 10.91 -0.77 -14.89
CA LYS A 293 11.84 -1.58 -14.08
C LYS A 293 11.93 -1.14 -12.61
N SER A 294 11.24 -0.08 -12.22
CA SER A 294 11.32 0.48 -10.86
C SER A 294 9.93 0.74 -10.27
N ALA A 295 9.88 0.99 -8.97
CA ALA A 295 8.76 1.63 -8.31
C ALA A 295 9.12 3.09 -8.00
N ALA A 296 8.27 4.04 -8.38
CA ALA A 296 8.44 5.43 -7.99
C ALA A 296 8.01 5.61 -6.53
N ILE A 297 8.91 6.09 -5.67
CA ILE A 297 8.62 6.44 -4.28
C ILE A 297 8.66 7.95 -4.16
N ASP A 298 7.52 8.55 -3.88
CA ASP A 298 7.36 9.98 -3.63
C ASP A 298 7.45 10.23 -2.12
N VAL A 299 8.23 11.23 -1.69
CA VAL A 299 8.50 11.54 -0.29
C VAL A 299 7.89 12.89 0.08
N TYR A 300 7.15 12.92 1.17
CA TYR A 300 6.48 14.09 1.71
C TYR A 300 6.96 14.34 3.14
N ASP A 301 7.22 15.59 3.48
CA ASP A 301 7.46 16.03 4.87
C ASP A 301 6.10 16.39 5.48
N LEU A 302 5.70 15.67 6.52
CA LEU A 302 4.40 15.80 7.15
C LEU A 302 4.30 17.05 8.04
N GLU A 303 5.42 17.51 8.59
CA GLU A 303 5.47 18.72 9.44
C GLU A 303 5.39 19.96 8.55
N LYS A 304 6.20 19.99 7.49
CA LYS A 304 6.20 21.08 6.49
C LYS A 304 5.04 20.99 5.51
N GLN A 305 4.37 19.84 5.43
CA GLN A 305 3.22 19.57 4.56
C GLN A 305 3.53 19.74 3.07
N VAL A 306 4.76 19.39 2.66
CA VAL A 306 5.25 19.58 1.29
C VAL A 306 5.80 18.29 0.70
N TYR A 307 5.63 18.16 -0.62
CA TYR A 307 6.42 17.22 -1.40
C TYR A 307 7.90 17.61 -1.35
N CYS A 308 8.78 16.63 -1.08
CA CYS A 308 10.21 16.84 -0.96
C CYS A 308 10.95 16.47 -2.24
N TYR A 309 10.80 15.21 -2.65
CA TYR A 309 11.48 14.60 -3.79
C TYR A 309 10.88 13.21 -4.07
N SER A 310 11.34 12.58 -5.13
CA SER A 310 11.04 11.20 -5.45
C SER A 310 12.33 10.42 -5.71
N PHE A 311 12.25 9.10 -5.64
CA PHE A 311 13.32 8.22 -6.08
C PHE A 311 12.75 6.94 -6.68
N TYR A 312 13.54 6.31 -7.54
CA TYR A 312 13.19 5.00 -8.07
C TYR A 312 13.79 3.90 -7.22
N LEU A 313 12.93 2.94 -6.87
CA LEU A 313 13.29 1.70 -6.23
C LEU A 313 13.35 0.60 -7.30
N PRO A 314 14.54 0.12 -7.71
CA PRO A 314 14.64 -0.92 -8.73
C PRO A 314 13.86 -2.16 -8.34
N LYS A 315 13.09 -2.78 -9.25
CA LYS A 315 12.36 -4.01 -8.96
C LYS A 315 13.33 -5.19 -9.04
N TYR A 316 13.36 -6.00 -7.98
CA TYR A 316 14.11 -7.25 -8.02
C TYR A 316 13.42 -8.24 -8.97
N LYS A 317 14.15 -8.70 -10.00
CA LYS A 317 13.65 -9.61 -11.05
C LYS A 317 12.35 -9.14 -11.72
N ASP A 318 12.18 -7.82 -11.88
CA ASP A 318 10.98 -7.19 -12.46
C ASP A 318 9.65 -7.54 -11.74
N VAL A 319 9.71 -8.10 -10.53
CA VAL A 319 8.52 -8.49 -9.76
C VAL A 319 7.90 -7.24 -9.12
N PRO A 320 6.57 -7.03 -9.25
CA PRO A 320 5.89 -5.91 -8.58
C PRO A 320 5.98 -6.00 -7.05
N ILE A 321 6.22 -4.86 -6.42
CA ILE A 321 6.17 -4.72 -4.96
C ILE A 321 4.71 -4.81 -4.49
N SER A 322 4.45 -5.72 -3.56
CA SER A 322 3.15 -5.89 -2.91
C SER A 322 3.02 -5.02 -1.65
N SER A 323 4.10 -4.86 -0.89
CA SER A 323 4.15 -4.01 0.30
C SER A 323 5.57 -3.53 0.57
N PHE A 324 5.71 -2.38 1.24
CA PHE A 324 7.00 -1.93 1.74
C PHE A 324 6.88 -1.25 3.11
N LYS A 325 8.01 -1.19 3.81
CA LYS A 325 8.17 -0.52 5.09
C LYS A 325 9.51 0.20 5.13
N VAL A 326 9.49 1.48 5.50
CA VAL A 326 10.72 2.22 5.81
C VAL A 326 10.99 2.06 7.30
N LEU A 327 12.24 1.74 7.64
CA LEU A 327 12.72 1.59 9.01
C LEU A 327 14.14 2.16 9.08
N GLY A 328 14.27 3.33 9.70
CA GLY A 328 15.50 4.13 9.68
C GLY A 328 15.94 4.43 8.24
N ASN A 329 17.22 4.20 7.94
CA ASN A 329 17.83 4.44 6.62
C ASN A 329 17.69 3.22 5.70
N SER A 330 16.57 2.51 5.77
CA SER A 330 16.33 1.31 4.98
C SER A 330 14.87 1.18 4.57
N LEU A 331 14.65 0.77 3.33
CA LEU A 331 13.34 0.39 2.84
C LEU A 331 13.33 -1.12 2.58
N TYR A 332 12.40 -1.81 3.21
CA TYR A 332 12.15 -3.24 3.05
C TYR A 332 10.92 -3.41 2.17
N ALA A 333 11.05 -4.08 1.02
CA ALA A 333 9.97 -4.31 0.08
C ALA A 333 9.76 -5.81 -0.14
N VAL A 334 8.52 -6.24 -0.05
CA VAL A 334 8.11 -7.60 -0.45
C VAL A 334 7.63 -7.56 -1.89
N ALA A 335 8.15 -8.47 -2.72
CA ALA A 335 7.78 -8.65 -4.11
C ALA A 335 7.78 -10.15 -4.44
N GLY A 336 6.61 -10.73 -4.66
CA GLY A 336 6.45 -12.18 -4.80
C GLY A 336 7.03 -12.92 -3.59
N GLN A 337 7.96 -13.83 -3.82
CA GLN A 337 8.66 -14.58 -2.76
C GLN A 337 9.93 -13.89 -2.23
N TYR A 338 10.18 -12.63 -2.60
CA TYR A 338 11.42 -11.94 -2.24
C TYR A 338 11.17 -10.81 -1.26
N LEU A 339 11.98 -10.74 -0.21
CA LEU A 339 12.15 -9.54 0.61
C LEU A 339 13.44 -8.84 0.17
N THR A 340 13.34 -7.62 -0.34
CA THR A 340 14.50 -6.81 -0.71
C THR A 340 14.65 -5.61 0.22
N ARG A 341 15.84 -5.45 0.79
CA ARG A 341 16.23 -4.29 1.60
C ARG A 341 17.07 -3.35 0.75
N TYR A 342 16.65 -2.11 0.63
CA TYR A 342 17.37 -1.02 0.00
C TYR A 342 17.96 -0.12 1.07
N ALA A 343 19.27 0.17 0.96
CA ALA A 343 19.92 1.17 1.79
C ALA A 343 19.60 2.57 1.25
N LEU A 344 19.11 3.45 2.12
CA LEU A 344 18.73 4.81 1.76
C LEU A 344 19.71 5.80 2.39
N GLU A 345 20.12 6.80 1.62
CA GLU A 345 20.76 8.03 2.10
C GLU A 345 19.73 9.15 1.97
N LEU A 346 18.98 9.39 3.05
CA LEU A 346 17.95 10.42 3.07
C LEU A 346 18.63 11.79 3.30
N PRO A 347 18.29 12.83 2.52
CA PRO A 347 18.74 14.19 2.79
C PRO A 347 18.14 14.69 4.12
N GLU A 348 18.92 15.51 4.84
CA GLU A 348 18.54 16.09 6.16
C GLU A 348 17.36 17.07 6.10
#